data_AF-A0A968MY05-F1
#
_entry.id   AF-A0A968MY05-F1
#
_cell.length_a   1.000
_cell.length_b   1.000
_cell.length_c   1.000
_cell.angle_alpha   90.00
_cell.angle_beta   90.00
_cell.angle_gamma   90.00
#
_symmetry.space_group_name_H-M   'P 1'
#
loop_
_entity.id
_entity.type
_entity.pdbx_description
1 polymer ?
#
loop_
_entity_poly.entity_id
_entity_poly.type
_entity_poly.pdbx_seq_one_letter_code
_entity_poly.pdbx_strand_id
1 'polypeptide(L)'
;MTQSVFFIPHRENEHYEKFLKESFREIKSRGTEHLIIDLRNNEGGIDRWGAMLYAYLTDKKFRYYKELRLSGVKFTTEPYLQKPRFFGILKLLVHKKDGKYFWPHHKNLKAQKPRHEAFNGKVYILVNGNSYSVTSEFAAIARSEKRALFFGQETGGTYEGNNSGTFAFVTLPNTRLTLSIPILAYYLDVYPANPLDRGILPDYYLSPALENGQDTEMEFVLEYIKNAR
;
A
#
# COMPACT_ATOMS: atom_id res chain seq x y z
N MET A 1 -20.26 0.80 -23.75
CA MET A 1 -19.72 0.92 -22.38
C MET A 1 -18.41 0.18 -22.32
N THR A 2 -17.32 0.88 -22.03
CA THR A 2 -15.96 0.34 -22.00
C THR A 2 -15.56 0.02 -20.57
N GLN A 3 -15.10 -1.21 -20.34
CA GLN A 3 -14.54 -1.70 -19.09
C GLN A 3 -13.07 -2.05 -19.34
N SER A 4 -12.21 -1.89 -18.35
CA SER A 4 -10.79 -2.26 -18.45
C SER A 4 -10.33 -2.92 -17.16
N VAL A 5 -9.59 -4.02 -17.29
CA VAL A 5 -8.94 -4.72 -16.17
C VAL A 5 -7.48 -4.33 -16.16
N PHE A 6 -6.99 -3.84 -15.02
CA PHE A 6 -5.63 -3.36 -14.84
C PHE A 6 -4.83 -4.28 -13.93
N PHE A 7 -3.73 -4.84 -14.44
CA PHE A 7 -2.81 -5.75 -13.72
C PHE A 7 -1.48 -5.06 -13.40
N ILE A 8 -0.89 -5.34 -12.23
CA ILE A 8 0.40 -4.76 -11.81
C ILE A 8 1.51 -5.82 -11.93
N PRO A 9 2.38 -5.76 -12.95
CA PRO A 9 3.54 -6.65 -13.04
C PRO A 9 4.70 -6.20 -12.13
N HIS A 10 5.44 -7.16 -11.57
CA HIS A 10 6.72 -6.91 -10.89
C HIS A 10 7.84 -6.59 -11.91
N ARG A 11 8.06 -5.32 -12.25
CA ARG A 11 9.25 -4.86 -13.02
C ARG A 11 9.72 -3.45 -12.63
N GLU A 12 10.97 -3.14 -12.97
CA GLU A 12 11.75 -1.96 -12.59
C GLU A 12 11.06 -0.59 -12.80
N ASN A 13 11.52 0.43 -12.05
CA ASN A 13 10.88 1.75 -11.90
C ASN A 13 10.49 2.45 -13.21
N GLU A 14 11.36 2.45 -14.23
CA GLU A 14 11.09 3.15 -15.51
C GLU A 14 9.99 2.46 -16.31
N HIS A 15 9.94 1.13 -16.24
CA HIS A 15 8.88 0.35 -16.86
C HIS A 15 7.53 0.61 -16.18
N TYR A 16 7.50 0.78 -14.86
CA TYR A 16 6.25 1.03 -14.14
C TYR A 16 5.66 2.43 -14.39
N GLU A 17 6.49 3.49 -14.38
CA GLU A 17 6.00 4.84 -14.68
C GLU A 17 5.44 4.95 -16.10
N LYS A 18 6.15 4.36 -17.06
CA LYS A 18 5.72 4.29 -18.46
C LYS A 18 4.43 3.50 -18.59
N PHE A 19 4.36 2.33 -17.96
CA PHE A 19 3.18 1.47 -17.94
C PHE A 19 1.95 2.23 -17.42
N LEU A 20 2.04 2.85 -16.24
CA LEU A 20 0.93 3.64 -15.69
C LEU A 20 0.49 4.74 -16.66
N LYS A 21 1.44 5.50 -17.21
CA LYS A 21 1.12 6.59 -18.14
C LYS A 21 0.40 6.08 -19.39
N GLU A 22 0.88 4.99 -19.99
CA GLU A 22 0.30 4.41 -21.20
C GLU A 22 -1.09 3.82 -20.92
N SER A 23 -1.25 3.06 -19.84
CA SER A 23 -2.53 2.48 -19.46
C SER A 23 -3.58 3.53 -19.13
N PHE A 24 -3.26 4.55 -18.32
CA PHE A 24 -4.24 5.59 -18.00
C PHE A 24 -4.57 6.49 -19.20
N ARG A 25 -3.62 6.68 -20.12
CA ARG A 25 -3.91 7.32 -21.41
C ARG A 25 -4.90 6.50 -22.25
N GLU A 26 -4.73 5.18 -22.30
CA GLU A 26 -5.64 4.29 -23.01
C GLU A 26 -7.02 4.21 -22.36
N ILE A 27 -7.08 4.07 -21.04
CA ILE A 27 -8.33 4.10 -20.26
C ILE A 27 -9.11 5.38 -20.58
N LYS A 28 -8.41 6.53 -20.61
CA LYS A 28 -9.00 7.82 -20.95
C LYS A 28 -9.46 7.88 -22.41
N SER A 29 -8.67 7.39 -23.37
CA SER A 29 -9.04 7.44 -24.80
C SER A 29 -10.22 6.54 -25.14
N ARG A 30 -10.43 5.46 -24.39
CA ARG A 30 -11.58 4.55 -24.53
C ARG A 30 -12.86 5.08 -23.89
N GLY A 31 -12.83 6.23 -23.21
CA GLY A 31 -13.97 6.76 -22.49
C GLY A 31 -14.47 5.82 -21.39
N THR A 32 -13.56 5.06 -20.76
CA THR A 32 -13.90 4.09 -19.73
C THR A 32 -14.58 4.78 -18.54
N GLU A 33 -15.70 4.23 -18.08
CA GLU A 33 -16.45 4.76 -16.94
C GLU A 33 -16.20 3.96 -15.65
N HIS A 34 -15.79 2.70 -15.79
CA HIS A 34 -15.56 1.75 -14.70
C HIS A 34 -14.17 1.12 -14.84
N LEU A 35 -13.36 1.20 -13.78
CA LEU A 35 -12.02 0.62 -13.72
C LEU A 35 -11.96 -0.43 -12.62
N ILE A 36 -11.58 -1.67 -12.98
CA ILE A 36 -11.25 -2.72 -12.00
C ILE A 36 -9.73 -2.80 -11.88
N ILE A 37 -9.24 -2.70 -10.64
CA ILE A 37 -7.84 -2.90 -10.29
C ILE A 37 -7.75 -4.20 -9.48
N ASP A 38 -7.08 -5.19 -10.03
CA ASP A 38 -6.88 -6.46 -9.34
C ASP A 38 -5.57 -6.44 -8.56
N LEU A 39 -5.69 -6.44 -7.23
CA LEU A 39 -4.57 -6.46 -6.28
C LEU A 39 -4.48 -7.78 -5.52
N ARG A 40 -5.28 -8.78 -5.87
CA ARG A 40 -5.16 -10.11 -5.28
C ARG A 40 -3.76 -10.66 -5.56
N ASN A 41 -3.17 -11.29 -4.56
CA ASN A 41 -1.83 -11.87 -4.64
C ASN A 41 -0.70 -10.86 -4.95
N ASN A 42 -0.94 -9.56 -4.76
CA ASN A 42 0.09 -8.53 -4.88
C ASN A 42 0.71 -8.23 -3.51
N GLU A 43 1.89 -8.76 -3.26
CA GLU A 43 2.59 -8.70 -1.96
C GLU A 43 3.24 -7.33 -1.67
N GLY A 44 3.09 -6.35 -2.57
CA GLY A 44 3.59 -4.99 -2.44
C GLY A 44 4.82 -4.72 -3.31
N GLY A 45 5.78 -3.97 -2.78
CA GLY A 45 6.97 -3.58 -3.53
C GLY A 45 7.52 -2.24 -3.04
N ILE A 46 7.72 -1.32 -3.98
CA ILE A 46 8.28 0.00 -3.70
C ILE A 46 7.14 0.98 -3.40
N ASP A 47 7.18 1.64 -2.26
CA ASP A 47 6.15 2.57 -1.78
C ASP A 47 5.86 3.73 -2.74
N ARG A 48 6.87 4.22 -3.46
CA ARG A 48 6.72 5.18 -4.54
C ARG A 48 5.70 4.71 -5.58
N TRP A 49 5.61 3.42 -5.87
CA TRP A 49 4.66 2.87 -6.85
C TRP A 49 3.22 2.98 -6.38
N GLY A 50 2.95 2.68 -5.10
CA GLY A 50 1.63 2.86 -4.50
C GLY A 50 1.17 4.32 -4.57
N ALA A 51 2.03 5.26 -4.16
CA ALA A 51 1.75 6.69 -4.27
C ALA A 51 1.56 7.14 -5.73
N MET A 52 2.35 6.62 -6.67
CA MET A 52 2.24 6.95 -8.09
C MET A 52 0.94 6.44 -8.72
N LEU A 53 0.52 5.21 -8.41
CA LEU A 53 -0.75 4.66 -8.87
C LEU A 53 -1.91 5.49 -8.33
N TYR A 54 -1.90 5.82 -7.03
CA TYR A 54 -2.97 6.62 -6.43
C TYR A 54 -3.08 8.02 -7.06
N ALA A 55 -1.96 8.61 -7.49
CA ALA A 55 -1.97 9.88 -8.21
C ALA A 55 -2.69 9.83 -9.58
N TYR A 56 -2.88 8.65 -10.18
CA TYR A 56 -3.74 8.46 -11.35
C TYR A 56 -5.21 8.20 -11.01
N LEU A 57 -5.56 8.13 -9.72
CA LEU A 57 -6.91 7.84 -9.25
C LEU A 57 -7.51 9.00 -8.44
N THR A 58 -6.93 10.18 -8.46
CA THR A 58 -7.43 11.30 -7.66
C THR A 58 -7.32 12.62 -8.41
N ASP A 59 -8.23 13.54 -8.13
CA ASP A 59 -8.29 14.89 -8.67
C ASP A 59 -7.79 15.96 -7.67
N LYS A 60 -7.47 15.55 -6.44
CA LYS A 60 -6.97 16.41 -5.36
C LYS A 60 -5.54 16.03 -4.94
N LYS A 61 -4.85 17.00 -4.34
CA LYS A 61 -3.56 16.72 -3.68
C LYS A 61 -3.79 15.82 -2.47
N PHE A 62 -2.85 14.91 -2.24
CA PHE A 62 -2.88 13.98 -1.10
C PHE A 62 -1.47 13.84 -0.53
N ARG A 63 -1.35 13.37 0.72
CA ARG A 63 -0.08 12.82 1.23
C ARG A 63 -0.26 11.32 1.37
N TYR A 64 0.83 10.59 1.17
CA TYR A 64 0.81 9.14 1.28
C TYR A 64 1.20 8.70 2.70
N TYR A 65 2.24 9.33 3.26
CA TYR A 65 2.61 9.18 4.67
C TYR A 65 2.32 10.44 5.46
N LYS A 66 1.77 10.24 6.66
CA LYS A 66 1.63 11.29 7.67
C LYS A 66 2.95 11.53 8.37
N GLU A 67 3.61 10.45 8.78
CA GLU A 67 4.85 10.50 9.53
C GLU A 67 5.56 9.14 9.51
N LEU A 68 6.88 9.18 9.69
CA LEU A 68 7.70 8.01 9.93
C LEU A 68 8.30 8.13 11.33
N ARG A 69 8.20 7.08 12.15
CA ARG A 69 8.71 7.07 13.53
C ARG A 69 9.81 6.07 13.72
N LEU A 70 10.94 6.52 14.25
CA LEU A 70 11.99 5.65 14.73
C LEU A 70 11.68 5.17 16.15
N SER A 71 11.90 3.89 16.39
CA SER A 71 11.79 3.30 17.70
C SER A 71 12.83 3.89 18.65
N GLY A 72 12.37 4.28 19.85
CA GLY A 72 13.24 4.69 20.96
C GLY A 72 13.86 3.51 21.71
N VAL A 73 13.69 2.27 21.23
CA VAL A 73 14.17 1.05 21.90
C VAL A 73 15.66 1.15 22.21
N LYS A 74 15.98 0.93 23.49
CA LYS A 74 17.34 0.70 23.96
C LYS A 74 17.57 -0.81 23.93
N PHE A 75 18.56 -1.23 23.15
CA PHE A 75 18.97 -2.63 23.12
C PHE A 75 19.91 -2.89 24.30
N THR A 76 19.61 -3.92 25.09
CA THR A 76 20.46 -4.40 26.19
C THR A 76 21.33 -5.59 25.79
N THR A 77 21.30 -5.98 24.51
CA THR A 77 21.94 -7.19 23.94
C THR A 77 23.31 -6.90 23.31
N GLU A 78 24.03 -5.88 23.78
CA GLU A 78 25.38 -5.52 23.32
C GLU A 78 26.38 -6.54 23.90
N PRO A 79 26.71 -7.65 23.21
CA PRO A 79 27.57 -7.69 22.02
C PRO A 79 26.97 -8.38 20.76
N TYR A 80 25.72 -8.82 20.83
CA TYR A 80 25.05 -9.62 19.79
C TYR A 80 24.25 -8.80 18.79
N LEU A 81 24.19 -7.49 19.01
CA LEU A 81 23.42 -6.55 18.22
C LEU A 81 24.19 -6.10 16.99
N GLN A 82 23.65 -6.44 15.83
CA GLN A 82 24.06 -5.89 14.54
C GLN A 82 23.12 -4.74 14.19
N LYS A 83 23.60 -3.50 14.40
CA LYS A 83 22.88 -2.30 13.98
C LYS A 83 22.99 -2.14 12.46
N PRO A 84 21.98 -1.59 11.77
CA PRO A 84 22.16 -1.12 10.41
C PRO A 84 23.41 -0.24 10.32
N ARG A 85 24.22 -0.40 9.25
CA ARG A 85 25.44 0.40 9.03
C ARG A 85 25.17 1.92 9.15
N PHE A 86 23.95 2.35 8.82
CA PHE A 86 23.54 3.75 8.85
C PHE A 86 22.81 4.18 10.14
N PHE A 87 22.66 3.32 11.16
CA PHE A 87 21.85 3.61 12.35
C PHE A 87 22.36 4.83 13.15
N GLY A 88 23.68 5.05 13.19
CA GLY A 88 24.28 6.24 13.80
C GLY A 88 23.86 7.53 13.08
N ILE A 89 23.91 7.53 11.75
CA ILE A 89 23.44 8.65 10.90
C ILE A 89 21.94 8.82 11.04
N LEU A 90 21.18 7.72 11.10
CA LEU A 90 19.74 7.74 11.26
C LEU A 90 19.33 8.52 12.52
N LYS A 91 20.02 8.26 13.64
CA LYS A 91 19.82 8.97 14.91
C LYS A 91 20.19 10.46 14.88
N LEU A 92 21.09 10.89 14.01
CA LEU A 92 21.46 12.30 13.86
C LEU A 92 20.44 13.09 13.02
N LEU A 93 19.74 12.41 12.11
CA LEU A 93 18.77 13.03 11.20
C LEU A 93 17.31 12.94 11.68
N VAL A 94 17.06 12.29 12.82
CA VAL A 94 15.72 12.27 13.41
C VAL A 94 15.41 13.56 14.15
N HIS A 95 14.20 14.04 13.98
CA HIS A 95 13.65 15.13 14.77
C HIS A 95 12.97 14.56 16.02
N LYS A 96 13.41 14.95 17.21
CA LYS A 96 12.77 14.53 18.47
C LYS A 96 11.69 15.54 18.87
N LYS A 97 10.45 15.07 19.04
CA LYS A 97 9.32 15.89 19.53
C LYS A 97 8.40 15.02 20.38
N ASP A 98 7.98 15.53 21.54
CA ASP A 98 7.04 14.86 22.46
C ASP A 98 7.45 13.41 22.82
N GLY A 99 8.74 13.19 23.03
CA GLY A 99 9.29 11.86 23.34
C GLY A 99 9.35 10.88 22.16
N LYS A 100 8.90 11.28 20.97
CA LYS A 100 8.94 10.48 19.74
C LYS A 100 10.07 10.94 18.82
N TYR A 101 10.58 10.02 18.01
CA TYR A 101 11.64 10.27 17.04
C TYR A 101 11.05 10.20 15.63
N PHE A 102 11.06 11.31 14.92
CA PHE A 102 10.48 11.41 13.57
C PHE A 102 11.58 11.37 12.52
N TRP A 103 11.35 10.62 11.44
CA TRP A 103 12.21 10.63 10.26
C TRP A 103 11.57 11.51 9.17
N PRO A 104 12.05 12.75 8.96
CA PRO A 104 11.41 13.68 8.01
C PRO A 104 11.88 13.50 6.56
N HIS A 105 12.88 12.64 6.31
CA HIS A 105 13.55 12.53 5.01
C HIS A 105 12.93 11.43 4.15
N HIS A 106 11.68 11.62 3.74
CA HIS A 106 10.98 10.70 2.86
C HIS A 106 10.10 11.44 1.83
N LYS A 107 10.17 11.05 0.55
CA LYS A 107 9.43 11.77 -0.52
C LYS A 107 7.92 11.72 -0.32
N ASN A 108 7.40 10.57 0.11
CA ASN A 108 5.98 10.33 0.36
C ASN A 108 5.39 11.05 1.59
N LEU A 109 6.20 11.79 2.37
CA LEU A 109 5.73 12.73 3.40
C LEU A 109 5.23 14.05 2.81
N LYS A 110 5.65 14.38 1.57
CA LYS A 110 5.24 15.61 0.89
C LYS A 110 3.90 15.39 0.18
N ALA A 111 3.15 16.48 0.01
CA ALA A 111 1.92 16.44 -0.79
C ALA A 111 2.25 16.08 -2.25
N GLN A 112 1.59 15.05 -2.73
CA GLN A 112 1.61 14.57 -4.11
C GLN A 112 0.49 15.26 -4.92
N LYS A 113 0.70 15.38 -6.23
CA LYS A 113 -0.29 15.97 -7.15
C LYS A 113 -0.94 14.88 -8.01
N PRO A 114 -2.22 15.05 -8.38
CA PRO A 114 -2.86 14.30 -9.46
C PRO A 114 -2.01 14.25 -10.74
N ARG A 115 -2.10 13.14 -11.46
CA ARG A 115 -1.56 13.01 -12.82
C ARG A 115 -2.55 13.58 -13.83
N HIS A 116 -2.04 14.03 -14.97
CA HIS A 116 -2.86 14.67 -16.01
C HIS A 116 -3.89 13.71 -16.63
N GLU A 117 -3.55 12.42 -16.70
CA GLU A 117 -4.43 11.33 -17.13
C GLU A 117 -5.19 10.68 -15.97
N ALA A 118 -5.43 11.39 -14.85
CA ALA A 118 -6.18 10.84 -13.72
C ALA A 118 -7.57 10.35 -14.14
N PHE A 119 -7.92 9.15 -13.67
CA PHE A 119 -9.20 8.51 -13.90
C PHE A 119 -10.22 8.99 -12.87
N ASN A 120 -11.32 9.58 -13.36
CA ASN A 120 -12.39 10.16 -12.53
C ASN A 120 -13.65 9.27 -12.47
N GLY A 121 -13.66 8.13 -13.18
CA GLY A 121 -14.79 7.18 -13.16
C GLY A 121 -14.87 6.36 -11.87
N LYS A 122 -15.76 5.37 -11.84
CA LYS A 122 -15.95 4.47 -10.69
C LYS A 122 -14.81 3.45 -10.63
N VAL A 123 -14.21 3.27 -9.45
CA VAL A 123 -13.09 2.34 -9.23
C VAL A 123 -13.52 1.20 -8.33
N TYR A 124 -13.15 -0.01 -8.70
CA TYR A 124 -13.41 -1.26 -8.00
C TYR A 124 -12.07 -1.95 -7.78
N ILE A 125 -11.79 -2.39 -6.56
CA ILE A 125 -10.52 -3.00 -6.20
C ILE A 125 -10.77 -4.40 -5.65
N LEU A 126 -10.15 -5.40 -6.27
CA LEU A 126 -10.11 -6.76 -5.77
C LEU A 126 -8.90 -6.93 -4.84
N VAL A 127 -9.12 -7.46 -3.65
CA VAL A 127 -8.08 -7.67 -2.61
C VAL A 127 -8.23 -9.04 -1.96
N ASN A 128 -7.13 -9.58 -1.44
CA ASN A 128 -7.14 -10.78 -0.61
C ASN A 128 -6.05 -10.75 0.47
N GLY A 129 -5.90 -11.83 1.24
CA GLY A 129 -4.87 -11.95 2.28
C GLY A 129 -3.43 -11.72 1.79
N ASN A 130 -3.16 -11.98 0.50
CA ASN A 130 -1.85 -11.73 -0.11
C ASN A 130 -1.70 -10.31 -0.68
N SER A 131 -2.73 -9.47 -0.65
CA SER A 131 -2.63 -8.03 -0.89
C SER A 131 -1.91 -7.38 0.31
N TYR A 132 -0.58 -7.35 0.26
CA TYR A 132 0.27 -7.08 1.43
C TYR A 132 1.20 -5.87 1.22
N SER A 133 1.81 -5.38 2.32
CA SER A 133 2.82 -4.31 2.30
C SER A 133 2.31 -3.05 1.58
N VAL A 134 3.05 -2.52 0.60
CA VAL A 134 2.68 -1.33 -0.20
C VAL A 134 1.31 -1.48 -0.87
N THR A 135 0.88 -2.69 -1.20
CA THR A 135 -0.48 -2.92 -1.72
C THR A 135 -1.53 -2.54 -0.68
N SER A 136 -1.32 -2.92 0.59
CA SER A 136 -2.19 -2.51 1.69
C SER A 136 -2.10 -1.01 1.95
N GLU A 137 -0.92 -0.40 1.82
CA GLU A 137 -0.78 1.05 1.96
C GLU A 137 -1.62 1.81 0.90
N PHE A 138 -1.51 1.39 -0.37
CA PHE A 138 -2.32 1.95 -1.46
C PHE A 138 -3.82 1.74 -1.20
N ALA A 139 -4.21 0.52 -0.82
CA ALA A 139 -5.59 0.18 -0.53
C ALA A 139 -6.16 1.01 0.63
N ALA A 140 -5.35 1.25 1.69
CA ALA A 140 -5.75 2.06 2.83
C ALA A 140 -6.00 3.51 2.41
N ILE A 141 -5.09 4.12 1.62
CA ILE A 141 -5.28 5.48 1.11
C ILE A 141 -6.55 5.57 0.24
N ALA A 142 -6.73 4.63 -0.69
CA ALA A 142 -7.92 4.62 -1.54
C ALA A 142 -9.23 4.42 -0.75
N ARG A 143 -9.24 3.56 0.27
CA ARG A 143 -10.38 3.35 1.16
C ARG A 143 -10.66 4.59 2.00
N SER A 144 -9.63 5.17 2.60
CA SER A 144 -9.73 6.36 3.45
C SER A 144 -10.36 7.54 2.70
N GLU A 145 -9.97 7.71 1.44
CA GLU A 145 -10.47 8.75 0.56
C GLU A 145 -11.79 8.40 -0.13
N LYS A 146 -12.41 7.25 0.24
CA LYS A 146 -13.64 6.71 -0.36
C LYS A 146 -13.56 6.62 -1.89
N ARG A 147 -12.36 6.34 -2.41
CA ARG A 147 -12.09 6.40 -3.85
C ARG A 147 -12.61 5.18 -4.61
N ALA A 148 -12.70 4.03 -3.95
CA ALA A 148 -13.06 2.77 -4.56
C ALA A 148 -13.96 1.92 -3.65
N LEU A 149 -14.69 1.00 -4.28
CA LEU A 149 -15.33 -0.13 -3.59
C LEU A 149 -14.38 -1.34 -3.60
N PHE A 150 -14.30 -2.03 -2.47
CA PHE A 150 -13.41 -3.17 -2.27
C PHE A 150 -14.17 -4.51 -2.27
N PHE A 151 -13.62 -5.50 -2.96
CA PHE A 151 -14.20 -6.83 -3.13
C PHE A 151 -13.14 -7.89 -2.82
N GLY A 152 -13.55 -9.03 -2.27
CA GLY A 152 -12.65 -10.14 -1.94
C GLY A 152 -12.50 -10.34 -0.44
N GLN A 153 -11.27 -10.45 0.06
CA GLN A 153 -10.98 -10.73 1.46
C GLN A 153 -10.15 -9.60 2.10
N GLU A 154 -10.08 -9.59 3.43
CA GLU A 154 -9.22 -8.65 4.16
C GLU A 154 -7.76 -8.75 3.68
N THR A 155 -7.13 -7.60 3.49
CA THR A 155 -5.71 -7.52 3.12
C THR A 155 -4.79 -8.02 4.23
N GLY A 156 -3.63 -8.60 3.89
CA GLY A 156 -2.67 -9.08 4.89
C GLY A 156 -1.88 -8.00 5.63
N GLY A 157 -1.88 -6.74 5.16
CA GLY A 157 -1.23 -5.61 5.85
C GLY A 157 -2.20 -4.85 6.76
N THR A 158 -1.74 -3.78 7.40
CA THR A 158 -2.54 -2.97 8.34
C THR A 158 -2.97 -1.64 7.72
N TYR A 159 -4.18 -1.19 8.02
CA TYR A 159 -4.74 0.06 7.50
C TYR A 159 -3.96 1.32 7.91
N GLU A 160 -3.44 1.39 9.13
CA GLU A 160 -2.78 2.60 9.66
C GLU A 160 -1.30 2.76 9.22
N GLY A 161 -0.70 1.69 8.66
CA GLY A 161 0.70 1.69 8.24
C GLY A 161 1.42 0.37 8.52
N ASN A 162 2.74 0.42 8.61
CA ASN A 162 3.58 -0.77 8.82
C ASN A 162 4.91 -0.41 9.50
N ASN A 163 5.71 -1.41 9.84
CA ASN A 163 6.99 -1.25 10.53
C ASN A 163 8.20 -1.77 9.73
N SER A 164 8.08 -1.79 8.40
CA SER A 164 9.05 -2.43 7.49
C SER A 164 10.27 -1.57 7.13
N GLY A 165 10.42 -0.37 7.70
CA GLY A 165 11.36 0.62 7.15
C GLY A 165 12.82 0.24 7.30
N THR A 166 13.22 -0.13 8.50
CA THR A 166 14.56 -0.66 8.77
C THR A 166 14.54 -1.48 10.06
N PHE A 167 15.53 -2.36 10.21
CA PHE A 167 15.56 -3.40 11.23
C PHE A 167 16.88 -3.40 11.97
N ALA A 168 16.85 -3.61 13.27
CA ALA A 168 18.01 -4.04 14.03
C ALA A 168 18.06 -5.57 14.07
N PHE A 169 19.24 -6.16 13.90
CA PHE A 169 19.40 -7.61 13.90
C PHE A 169 20.13 -8.04 15.18
N VAL A 170 19.66 -9.10 15.84
CA VAL A 170 20.30 -9.67 17.04
C VAL A 170 20.52 -11.15 16.84
N THR A 171 21.78 -11.59 16.86
CA THR A 171 22.13 -13.02 16.72
C THR A 171 22.32 -13.66 18.08
N LEU A 172 21.43 -14.57 18.48
CA LEU A 172 21.43 -15.16 19.82
C LEU A 172 22.65 -16.08 20.05
N PRO A 173 23.34 -15.98 21.20
CA PRO A 173 24.62 -16.68 21.42
C PRO A 173 24.53 -18.20 21.40
N ASN A 174 23.45 -18.76 21.97
CA ASN A 174 23.34 -20.21 22.17
C ASN A 174 22.69 -20.92 20.98
N THR A 175 21.66 -20.31 20.39
CA THR A 175 20.89 -20.91 19.28
C THR A 175 21.40 -20.47 17.91
N ARG A 176 22.15 -19.36 17.83
CA ARG A 176 22.60 -18.69 16.60
C ARG A 176 21.46 -18.19 15.71
N LEU A 177 20.21 -18.21 16.20
CA LEU A 177 19.07 -17.59 15.50
C LEU A 177 19.26 -16.07 15.45
N THR A 178 18.88 -15.46 14.32
CA THR A 178 18.92 -14.00 14.16
C THR A 178 17.51 -13.43 14.23
N LEU A 179 17.28 -12.58 15.21
CA LEU A 179 16.05 -11.82 15.38
C LEU A 179 16.11 -10.54 14.53
N SER A 180 15.08 -10.29 13.74
CA SER A 180 14.88 -9.03 13.03
C SER A 180 13.88 -8.17 13.81
N ILE A 181 14.33 -7.03 14.33
CA ILE A 181 13.54 -6.15 15.17
C ILE A 181 13.25 -4.87 14.38
N PRO A 182 11.99 -4.61 13.98
CA PRO A 182 11.64 -3.40 13.25
C PRO A 182 11.88 -2.16 14.12
N ILE A 183 12.56 -1.17 13.57
CA ILE A 183 12.91 0.06 14.27
C ILE A 183 12.42 1.33 13.57
N LEU A 184 11.87 1.25 12.35
CA LEU A 184 11.27 2.38 11.65
C LEU A 184 9.86 2.03 11.18
N ALA A 185 8.87 2.75 11.69
CA ALA A 185 7.48 2.63 11.33
C ALA A 185 7.04 3.73 10.37
N TYR A 186 6.23 3.36 9.37
CA TYR A 186 5.50 4.25 8.48
C TYR A 186 4.06 4.35 8.96
N TYR A 187 3.54 5.58 9.06
CA TYR A 187 2.12 5.85 9.33
C TYR A 187 1.52 6.56 8.12
N LEU A 188 0.42 6.02 7.62
CA LEU A 188 -0.28 6.57 6.45
C LEU A 188 -1.04 7.86 6.82
N ASP A 189 -1.26 8.74 5.83
CA ASP A 189 -2.14 9.92 6.02
C ASP A 189 -3.60 9.53 5.73
N VAL A 190 -4.15 8.69 6.59
CA VAL A 190 -5.52 8.18 6.51
C VAL A 190 -6.40 8.72 7.65
N TYR A 191 -7.70 8.82 7.40
CA TYR A 191 -8.71 8.96 8.44
C TYR A 191 -8.73 7.71 9.34
N PRO A 192 -8.94 7.85 10.66
CA PRO A 192 -8.90 6.72 11.59
C PRO A 192 -9.85 5.59 11.19
N ALA A 193 -9.36 4.35 11.21
CA ALA A 193 -10.19 3.17 11.00
C ALA A 193 -11.08 2.84 12.21
N ASN A 194 -12.17 2.13 11.93
CA ASN A 194 -12.95 1.38 12.91
C ASN A 194 -13.44 0.07 12.24
N PRO A 195 -13.06 -1.11 12.74
CA PRO A 195 -12.20 -1.38 13.90
C PRO A 195 -10.72 -1.00 13.66
N LEU A 196 -9.99 -0.75 14.75
CA LEU A 196 -8.54 -0.58 14.75
C LEU A 196 -7.82 -1.93 14.54
N ASP A 197 -6.53 -1.87 14.20
CA ASP A 197 -5.63 -3.03 14.13
C ASP A 197 -6.06 -4.13 13.13
N ARG A 198 -6.66 -3.70 12.02
CA ARG A 198 -7.09 -4.57 10.92
C ARG A 198 -6.45 -4.17 9.61
N GLY A 199 -6.54 -5.07 8.64
CA GLY A 199 -6.31 -4.75 7.26
C GLY A 199 -7.45 -3.94 6.67
N ILE A 200 -7.39 -3.76 5.36
CA ILE A 200 -8.43 -3.13 4.57
C ILE A 200 -9.51 -4.20 4.39
N LEU A 201 -10.60 -4.05 5.14
CA LEU A 201 -11.76 -4.90 4.98
C LEU A 201 -12.43 -4.62 3.63
N PRO A 202 -12.91 -5.65 2.92
CA PRO A 202 -13.69 -5.46 1.71
C PRO A 202 -15.07 -4.88 2.05
N ASP A 203 -15.67 -4.15 1.11
CA ASP A 203 -17.08 -3.75 1.20
C ASP A 203 -17.99 -4.94 0.86
N TYR A 204 -17.52 -5.82 -0.02
CA TYR A 204 -18.15 -7.10 -0.36
C TYR A 204 -17.16 -8.22 -0.09
N TYR A 205 -17.40 -8.98 0.99
CA TYR A 205 -16.63 -10.18 1.26
C TYR A 205 -16.94 -11.25 0.20
N LEU A 206 -15.92 -11.67 -0.52
CA LEU A 206 -15.98 -12.77 -1.49
C LEU A 206 -14.91 -13.79 -1.10
N SER A 207 -15.23 -15.07 -1.30
CA SER A 207 -14.27 -16.16 -1.13
C SER A 207 -14.16 -16.88 -2.47
N PRO A 208 -12.95 -17.18 -2.96
CA PRO A 208 -12.80 -17.89 -4.22
C PRO A 208 -13.48 -19.27 -4.11
N ALA A 209 -14.42 -19.52 -5.01
CA ALA A 209 -14.98 -20.86 -5.21
C ALA A 209 -14.23 -21.55 -6.36
N LEU A 210 -13.88 -22.82 -6.18
CA LEU A 210 -13.31 -23.67 -7.25
C LEU A 210 -14.44 -24.16 -8.15
N GLU A 211 -15.16 -23.24 -8.79
CA GLU A 211 -16.19 -23.58 -9.76
C GLU A 211 -15.60 -23.53 -11.17
N ASN A 212 -15.40 -24.70 -11.78
CA ASN A 212 -15.10 -24.88 -13.21
C ASN A 212 -13.95 -24.05 -13.81
N GLY A 213 -13.00 -23.59 -12.99
CA GLY A 213 -11.87 -22.75 -13.42
C GLY A 213 -12.25 -21.29 -13.71
N GLN A 214 -13.42 -20.84 -13.27
CA GLN A 214 -13.87 -19.46 -13.38
C GLN A 214 -13.38 -18.59 -12.22
N ASP A 215 -13.09 -17.32 -12.51
CA ASP A 215 -12.76 -16.31 -11.49
C ASP A 215 -14.06 -15.73 -10.95
N THR A 216 -14.66 -16.44 -10.00
CA THR A 216 -15.95 -16.11 -9.38
C THR A 216 -15.98 -14.73 -8.73
N GLU A 217 -14.85 -14.26 -8.20
CA GLU A 217 -14.76 -12.91 -7.62
C GLU A 217 -14.81 -11.84 -8.72
N MET A 218 -14.05 -12.02 -9.81
CA MET A 218 -14.08 -11.10 -10.96
C MET A 218 -15.46 -11.07 -11.62
N GLU A 219 -16.08 -12.23 -11.80
CA GLU A 219 -17.43 -12.35 -12.37
C GLU A 219 -18.47 -11.59 -11.53
N PHE A 220 -18.40 -11.74 -10.20
CA PHE A 220 -19.25 -10.99 -9.28
C PHE A 220 -19.08 -9.47 -9.45
N VAL A 221 -17.85 -8.96 -9.53
CA VAL A 221 -17.60 -7.52 -9.72
C VAL A 221 -18.14 -7.04 -11.07
N LEU A 222 -17.97 -7.83 -12.14
CA LEU A 222 -18.50 -7.51 -13.46
C LEU A 222 -20.03 -7.46 -13.46
N GLU A 223 -20.69 -8.38 -12.77
CA GLU A 223 -22.14 -8.38 -12.60
C GLU A 223 -22.61 -7.20 -11.76
N TYR A 224 -21.95 -6.90 -10.65
CA TYR A 224 -22.21 -5.73 -9.81
C TYR A 224 -22.20 -4.44 -10.63
N ILE A 225 -21.20 -4.27 -11.49
CA ILE A 225 -21.08 -3.09 -12.38
C ILE A 225 -22.22 -3.03 -13.40
N LYS A 226 -22.70 -4.16 -13.91
CA LYS A 226 -23.82 -4.20 -14.86
C LYS A 226 -25.14 -3.81 -14.19
N ASN A 227 -25.35 -4.23 -12.95
CA ASN A 227 -26.60 -4.05 -12.20
C ASN A 227 -26.69 -2.69 -11.48
N ALA A 228 -25.57 -2.01 -11.23
CA ALA A 228 -25.55 -0.67 -10.62
C ALA A 228 -25.92 0.47 -11.59
N ARG A 229 -26.62 0.16 -12.69
CA ARG A 229 -27.04 1.07 -13.75
C ARG A 229 -28.50 1.46 -13.61
#